data_AF-C5LW09-F1
#
_entry.id   AF-C5LW09-F1
#
_cell.length_a   1.000
_cell.length_b   1.000
_cell.length_c   1.000
_cell.angle_alpha   90.00
_cell.angle_beta   90.00
_cell.angle_gamma   90.00
#
_symmetry.space_group_name_H-M   'P 1'
#
loop_
_entity.id
_entity.type
_entity.pdbx_description
1 polymer ?
#
loop_
_entity_poly.entity_id
_entity_poly.type
_entity_poly.pdbx_seq_one_letter_code
_entity_poly.pdbx_strand_id
1 'polypeptide(L)'
;MVYLPIEEVESSFLFRVVRLLRLGRLAHLLRPFKELWLIIMGARIRPVTTSDGFSSSGVVDSLKTLGWVSLLLLLVLYVCAIFTTLQIGQDTATYGPYMISSGGWDHKEYFGTVLRSMYTLFQMITLENWADGIVRHVVSNEPLMVVFFFVFIVITTFGLLNLVVGVIVEDTLATARTNDDKIRRKQEKERARVLAHLRDIFKMADQVNTPPISVRYHSQDESGSLTVEEFRQAIRNPEVINSADERF
;
A
#
# COMPACT_ATOMS: atom_id res chain seq x y z
N MET A 1 -21.70 45.56 15.29
CA MET A 1 -20.68 44.65 14.73
C MET A 1 -19.46 45.50 14.43
N VAL A 2 -18.38 45.32 15.19
CA VAL A 2 -17.12 46.05 15.00
C VAL A 2 -16.40 45.39 13.82
N TYR A 3 -16.21 46.15 12.73
CA TYR A 3 -15.35 45.72 11.63
C TYR A 3 -13.91 45.72 12.13
N LEU A 4 -13.40 44.55 12.56
CA LEU A 4 -11.97 44.39 12.79
C LEU A 4 -11.27 44.46 11.42
N PRO A 5 -10.22 45.29 11.26
CA PRO A 5 -9.48 45.40 10.02
C PRO A 5 -8.90 44.04 9.62
N ILE A 6 -8.99 43.70 8.33
CA ILE A 6 -8.60 42.37 7.79
C ILE A 6 -7.16 41.99 8.18
N GLU A 7 -6.28 42.97 8.35
CA GLU A 7 -4.88 42.78 8.80
C GLU A 7 -4.77 42.24 10.25
N GLU A 8 -5.69 42.60 11.16
CA GLU A 8 -5.73 42.07 12.52
C GLU A 8 -6.20 40.60 12.54
N VAL A 9 -7.08 40.23 11.61
CA VAL A 9 -7.56 38.84 11.47
C VAL A 9 -6.44 37.96 10.92
N GLU A 10 -5.76 38.38 9.86
CA GLU A 10 -4.63 37.64 9.28
C GLU A 10 -3.47 37.48 10.27
N SER A 11 -3.10 38.54 11.00
CA SER A 11 -2.07 38.44 12.04
C SER A 11 -2.48 37.50 13.17
N SER A 12 -3.73 37.54 13.63
CA SER A 12 -4.24 36.61 14.65
C SER A 12 -4.21 35.14 14.19
N PHE A 13 -4.52 34.88 12.90
CA PHE A 13 -4.44 33.56 12.30
C PHE A 13 -2.98 33.08 12.20
N LEU A 14 -2.07 33.93 11.74
CA LEU A 14 -0.64 33.63 11.67
C LEU A 14 -0.05 33.33 13.05
N PHE A 15 -0.41 34.08 14.09
CA PHE A 15 0.01 33.78 15.46
C PHE A 15 -0.55 32.45 15.98
N ARG A 16 -1.79 32.09 15.61
CA ARG A 16 -2.39 30.78 15.92
C ARG A 16 -1.67 29.65 15.18
N VAL A 17 -1.35 29.82 13.90
CA VAL A 17 -0.60 28.85 13.08
C VAL A 17 0.83 28.66 13.61
N VAL A 18 1.55 29.73 13.97
CA VAL A 18 2.88 29.64 14.60
C VAL A 18 2.81 28.93 15.96
N ARG A 19 1.71 29.12 16.70
CA ARG A 19 1.46 28.39 17.95
C ARG A 19 1.17 26.91 17.71
N LEU A 20 0.51 26.55 16.61
CA LEU A 20 0.32 25.15 16.17
C LEU A 20 1.63 24.50 15.71
N LEU A 21 2.58 25.24 15.13
CA LEU A 21 3.92 24.69 14.83
C LEU A 21 4.65 24.22 16.09
N ARG A 22 4.32 24.75 17.27
CA ARG A 22 4.85 24.26 18.55
C ARG A 22 4.30 22.88 18.94
N LEU A 23 3.15 22.45 18.39
CA LEU A 23 2.67 21.07 18.47
C LEU A 23 3.55 20.10 17.66
N GLY A 24 4.47 20.59 16.82
CA GLY A 24 5.56 19.76 16.28
C GLY A 24 6.42 19.13 17.37
N ARG A 25 6.47 19.72 18.58
CA ARG A 25 7.06 19.08 19.77
C ARG A 25 6.27 17.86 20.25
N LEU A 26 4.97 17.79 19.96
CA LEU A 26 4.14 16.61 20.24
C LEU A 26 4.54 15.43 19.34
N ALA A 27 5.06 15.67 18.14
CA ALA A 27 5.63 14.61 17.30
C ALA A 27 6.85 13.94 17.95
N HIS A 28 7.57 14.64 18.84
CA HIS A 28 8.63 14.02 19.63
C HIS A 28 8.10 12.99 20.64
N LEU A 29 6.84 13.09 21.08
CA LEU A 29 6.21 12.07 21.94
C LEU A 29 5.92 10.76 21.17
N LEU A 30 5.96 10.79 19.84
CA LEU A 30 5.82 9.62 18.98
C LEU A 30 7.17 8.91 18.72
N ARG A 31 8.31 9.47 19.16
CA ARG A 31 9.65 8.86 19.07
C ARG A 31 9.77 7.43 19.64
N PRO A 32 9.11 7.01 20.74
CA PRO A 32 9.17 5.63 21.20
C PRO A 32 8.44 4.66 20.24
N PHE A 33 7.49 5.14 19.43
CA PHE A 33 6.85 4.36 18.37
C PHE A 33 7.72 4.41 17.10
N LYS A 34 8.80 3.62 17.09
CA LYS A 34 9.82 3.60 16.02
C LYS A 34 9.22 3.47 14.61
N GLU A 35 8.16 2.68 14.46
CA GLU A 35 7.48 2.45 13.19
C GLU A 35 6.73 3.70 12.70
N LEU A 36 6.05 4.42 13.60
CA LEU A 36 5.33 5.65 13.27
C LEU A 36 6.28 6.82 12.99
N TRP A 37 7.38 6.91 13.76
CA TRP A 37 8.44 7.90 13.57
C TRP A 37 9.21 7.72 12.25
N LEU A 38 9.44 6.47 11.83
CA LEU A 38 10.08 6.13 10.55
C LEU A 38 9.28 6.62 9.35
N ILE A 39 7.95 6.58 9.40
CA ILE A 39 7.08 7.07 8.33
C ILE A 39 7.10 8.61 8.26
N ILE A 40 6.97 9.28 9.42
CA ILE A 40 6.90 10.76 9.50
C ILE A 40 8.23 11.42 9.11
N MET A 41 9.36 10.85 9.53
CA MET A 41 10.69 11.43 9.28
C MET A 41 11.34 10.90 7.98
N GLY A 42 10.97 9.70 7.55
CA GLY A 42 11.47 9.05 6.34
C GLY A 42 11.14 9.77 5.03
N ALA A 43 10.15 10.67 5.04
CA ALA A 43 9.78 11.46 3.87
C ALA A 43 10.72 12.64 3.56
N ARG A 44 11.63 13.04 4.47
CA ARG A 44 12.44 14.27 4.27
C ARG A 44 13.96 14.05 4.17
N ILE A 45 14.50 12.89 4.50
CA ILE A 45 15.95 12.65 4.41
C ILE A 45 16.24 11.20 4.01
N ARG A 46 16.16 10.91 2.71
CA ARG A 46 17.06 9.89 2.13
C ARG A 46 17.41 10.34 0.71
N PRO A 47 18.67 10.75 0.44
CA PRO A 47 19.10 11.02 -0.91
C PRO A 47 18.97 9.71 -1.71
N VAL A 48 18.41 9.85 -2.91
CA VAL A 48 18.34 8.83 -3.97
C VAL A 48 19.75 8.51 -4.46
N THR A 49 20.54 7.82 -3.65
CA THR A 49 21.82 7.21 -4.07
C THR A 49 22.17 6.08 -3.10
N THR A 50 21.63 4.88 -3.32
CA THR A 50 22.33 3.64 -3.00
C THR A 50 21.65 2.50 -3.73
N SER A 51 22.31 2.03 -4.79
CA SER A 51 22.39 0.59 -5.04
C SER A 51 22.66 -0.07 -3.70
N ASP A 52 21.73 -0.92 -3.22
CA ASP A 52 21.91 -1.98 -2.22
C ASP A 52 20.55 -2.26 -1.56
N GLY A 53 19.85 -3.28 -2.05
CA GLY A 53 19.12 -4.26 -1.22
C GLY A 53 18.17 -3.82 -0.10
N PHE A 54 17.68 -2.58 -0.03
CA PHE A 54 16.68 -2.20 0.97
C PHE A 54 15.30 -2.69 0.51
N SER A 55 14.89 -3.84 1.04
CA SER A 55 13.55 -4.43 0.91
C SER A 55 12.45 -3.51 1.49
N SER A 56 12.15 -2.42 0.80
CA SER A 56 10.93 -1.61 0.97
C SER A 56 10.10 -1.56 -0.32
N SER A 57 10.42 -2.43 -1.29
CA SER A 57 9.80 -2.45 -2.63
C SER A 57 8.29 -2.60 -2.57
N GLY A 58 7.74 -3.44 -1.68
CA GLY A 58 6.29 -3.61 -1.53
C GLY A 58 5.55 -2.28 -1.34
N VAL A 59 5.72 -1.65 -0.18
CA VAL A 59 4.94 -0.44 0.19
C VAL A 59 5.14 0.72 -0.77
N VAL A 60 6.34 0.94 -1.30
CA VAL A 60 6.61 2.06 -2.22
C VAL A 60 6.00 1.78 -3.61
N ASP A 61 6.06 0.54 -4.09
CA ASP A 61 5.42 0.15 -5.35
C ASP A 61 3.88 0.18 -5.22
N SER A 62 3.35 -0.18 -4.05
CA SER A 62 1.93 -0.02 -3.69
C SER A 62 1.50 1.45 -3.74
N LEU A 63 2.25 2.34 -3.07
CA LEU A 63 1.98 3.77 -3.02
C LEU A 63 2.05 4.42 -4.40
N LYS A 64 2.94 3.94 -5.28
CA LYS A 64 3.02 4.41 -6.66
C LYS A 64 1.74 4.09 -7.43
N THR A 65 1.24 2.85 -7.31
CA THR A 65 -0.01 2.43 -7.96
C THR A 65 -1.22 3.20 -7.42
N LEU A 66 -1.30 3.37 -6.10
CA LEU A 66 -2.34 4.17 -5.44
C LEU A 66 -2.25 5.65 -5.80
N GLY A 67 -1.04 6.16 -6.01
CA GLY A 67 -0.79 7.53 -6.46
C GLY A 67 -1.42 7.79 -7.83
N TRP A 68 -1.30 6.85 -8.77
CA TRP A 68 -1.92 6.98 -10.09
C TRP A 68 -3.45 6.96 -10.03
N VAL A 69 -4.05 6.09 -9.20
CA VAL A 69 -5.51 6.05 -9.01
C VAL A 69 -5.99 7.34 -8.33
N SER A 70 -5.26 7.82 -7.33
CA SER A 70 -5.58 9.07 -6.62
C SER A 70 -5.46 10.28 -7.56
N LEU A 71 -4.45 10.29 -8.44
CA LEU A 71 -4.27 11.33 -9.45
C LEU A 71 -5.42 11.33 -10.47
N LEU A 72 -5.85 10.15 -10.92
CA LEU A 72 -7.00 10.00 -11.80
C LEU A 72 -8.28 10.52 -11.13
N LEU A 73 -8.51 10.17 -9.86
CA LEU A 73 -9.65 10.67 -9.08
C LEU A 73 -9.62 12.20 -8.95
N LEU A 74 -8.44 12.78 -8.68
CA LEU A 74 -8.26 14.22 -8.58
C LEU A 74 -8.51 14.92 -9.93
N LEU A 75 -8.10 14.32 -11.04
CA LEU A 75 -8.37 14.84 -12.39
C LEU A 75 -9.88 14.85 -12.68
N VAL A 76 -10.58 13.76 -12.37
CA VAL A 76 -12.05 13.69 -12.50
C VAL A 76 -12.72 14.77 -11.66
N LEU A 77 -12.27 14.94 -10.42
CA LEU A 77 -12.77 15.97 -9.51
C LEU A 77 -12.53 17.38 -10.07
N TYR A 78 -11.34 17.65 -10.60
CA TYR A 78 -11.01 18.95 -11.21
C TYR A 78 -11.87 19.27 -12.43
N VAL A 79 -12.05 18.31 -13.36
CA VAL A 79 -12.90 18.50 -14.55
C VAL A 79 -14.36 18.74 -14.15
N CYS A 80 -14.87 17.95 -13.21
CA CYS A 80 -16.23 18.13 -12.68
C CYS A 80 -16.37 19.47 -11.96
N ALA A 81 -15.33 19.94 -11.24
CA ALA A 81 -15.33 21.21 -10.55
C ALA A 81 -15.38 22.40 -11.51
N ILE A 82 -14.68 22.34 -12.65
CA ILE A 82 -14.81 23.36 -13.70
C ILE A 82 -16.24 23.40 -14.20
N PHE A 83 -16.81 22.23 -14.52
CA PHE A 83 -18.18 22.13 -15.01
C PHE A 83 -19.20 22.72 -14.03
N THR A 84 -19.16 22.34 -12.75
CA THR A 84 -20.10 22.86 -11.74
C THR A 84 -19.87 24.32 -11.42
N THR A 85 -18.63 24.81 -11.49
CA THR A 85 -18.34 26.25 -11.37
C THR A 85 -19.02 27.03 -12.48
N LEU A 86 -18.92 26.55 -13.73
CA LEU A 86 -19.50 27.22 -14.88
C LEU A 86 -21.03 27.15 -14.89
N GLN A 87 -21.61 25.98 -14.61
CA GLN A 87 -23.06 25.77 -14.68
C GLN A 87 -23.80 26.30 -13.44
N ILE A 88 -23.27 26.09 -12.25
CA ILE A 88 -23.95 26.44 -11.00
C ILE A 88 -23.38 27.74 -10.45
N GLY A 89 -22.06 27.80 -10.28
CA GLY A 89 -21.38 28.89 -9.57
C GLY A 89 -21.45 30.26 -10.25
N GLN A 90 -21.33 30.27 -11.58
CA GLN A 90 -21.37 31.50 -12.38
C GLN A 90 -22.78 31.86 -12.86
N ASP A 91 -23.74 30.93 -12.80
CA ASP A 91 -25.14 31.19 -13.18
C ASP A 91 -25.91 31.93 -12.07
N THR A 92 -25.62 33.23 -11.96
CA THR A 92 -26.33 34.10 -11.02
C THR A 92 -27.78 34.38 -11.48
N ALA A 93 -28.13 34.15 -12.75
CA ALA A 93 -29.48 34.40 -13.24
C ALA A 93 -30.47 33.36 -12.69
N THR A 94 -30.07 32.09 -12.69
CA THR A 94 -30.87 30.98 -12.16
C THR A 94 -30.78 30.90 -10.64
N TYR A 95 -29.57 30.93 -10.08
CA TYR A 95 -29.36 30.63 -8.65
C TYR A 95 -29.34 31.87 -7.73
N GLY A 96 -29.22 33.07 -8.27
CA GLY A 96 -29.25 34.32 -7.50
C GLY A 96 -30.57 34.53 -6.75
N PRO A 97 -31.74 34.48 -7.42
CA PRO A 97 -33.04 34.59 -6.76
C PRO A 97 -33.31 33.43 -5.78
N TYR A 98 -32.77 32.25 -6.07
CA TYR A 98 -33.00 31.06 -5.27
C TYR A 98 -32.47 31.17 -3.83
N MET A 99 -31.39 31.92 -3.62
CA MET A 99 -30.82 32.17 -2.28
C MET A 99 -31.87 32.73 -1.30
N ILE A 100 -32.75 33.61 -1.76
CA ILE A 100 -33.80 34.20 -0.92
C ILE A 100 -34.93 33.18 -0.68
N SER A 101 -35.35 32.48 -1.74
CA SER A 101 -36.45 31.51 -1.67
C SER A 101 -36.14 30.24 -0.86
N SER A 102 -34.86 29.86 -0.81
CA SER A 102 -34.38 28.67 -0.12
C SER A 102 -34.08 28.90 1.38
N GLY A 103 -34.22 30.14 1.86
CA GLY A 103 -33.88 30.49 3.24
C GLY A 103 -32.39 30.72 3.48
N GLY A 104 -31.62 31.03 2.43
CA GLY A 104 -30.21 31.45 2.55
C GLY A 104 -29.18 30.52 1.91
N TRP A 105 -29.58 29.58 1.05
CA TRP A 105 -28.60 28.72 0.37
C TRP A 105 -27.87 29.50 -0.74
N ASP A 106 -26.55 29.66 -0.63
CA ASP A 106 -25.73 30.42 -1.58
C ASP A 106 -24.92 29.51 -2.51
N HIS A 107 -25.29 29.49 -3.79
CA HIS A 107 -24.57 28.76 -4.83
C HIS A 107 -23.09 29.18 -4.97
N LYS A 108 -22.73 30.43 -4.63
CA LYS A 108 -21.35 30.93 -4.73
C LYS A 108 -20.47 30.44 -3.59
N GLU A 109 -21.06 30.09 -2.45
CA GLU A 109 -20.36 29.45 -1.34
C GLU A 109 -19.83 28.08 -1.78
N TYR A 110 -20.68 27.29 -2.43
CA TYR A 110 -20.35 25.94 -2.90
C TYR A 110 -19.58 25.94 -4.23
N PHE A 111 -20.03 26.69 -5.23
CA PHE A 111 -19.55 26.55 -6.61
C PHE A 111 -18.91 27.80 -7.21
N GLY A 112 -18.78 28.90 -6.45
CA GLY A 112 -18.38 30.21 -7.00
C GLY A 112 -16.97 30.26 -7.62
N THR A 113 -16.07 29.38 -7.21
CA THR A 113 -14.73 29.22 -7.80
C THR A 113 -14.40 27.75 -7.97
N VAL A 114 -13.44 27.43 -8.85
CA VAL A 114 -13.02 26.04 -9.08
C VAL A 114 -12.59 25.36 -7.78
N LEU A 115 -11.84 26.05 -6.91
CA LEU A 115 -11.41 25.45 -5.64
C LEU A 115 -12.58 25.17 -4.68
N ARG A 116 -13.58 26.06 -4.63
CA ARG A 116 -14.81 25.84 -3.85
C ARG A 116 -15.59 24.65 -4.40
N SER A 117 -15.77 24.60 -5.72
CA SER A 117 -16.38 23.47 -6.41
C SER A 117 -15.65 22.15 -6.15
N MET A 118 -14.31 22.18 -6.16
CA MET A 118 -13.50 21.01 -5.81
C MET A 118 -13.75 20.56 -4.36
N TYR A 119 -13.83 21.50 -3.41
CA TYR A 119 -14.12 21.20 -2.02
C TYR A 119 -15.54 20.61 -1.84
N THR A 120 -16.55 21.22 -2.47
CA THR A 120 -17.92 20.70 -2.45
C THR A 120 -18.03 19.33 -3.10
N LEU A 121 -17.37 19.09 -4.23
CA LEU A 121 -17.34 17.76 -4.86
C LEU A 121 -16.59 16.74 -4.01
N PHE A 122 -15.53 17.13 -3.30
CA PHE A 122 -14.87 16.27 -2.31
C PHE A 122 -15.82 15.89 -1.16
N GLN A 123 -16.59 16.85 -0.63
CA GLN A 123 -17.64 16.59 0.35
C GLN A 123 -18.71 15.62 -0.19
N MET A 124 -19.04 15.73 -1.48
CA MET A 124 -19.96 14.78 -2.11
C MET A 124 -19.36 13.36 -2.23
N ILE A 125 -18.05 13.21 -2.43
CA ILE A 125 -17.37 11.90 -2.44
C ILE A 125 -17.51 11.20 -1.08
N THR A 126 -17.48 11.95 0.03
CA THR A 126 -17.67 11.41 1.38
C THR A 126 -19.15 11.14 1.71
N LEU A 127 -20.07 11.46 0.78
CA LEU A 127 -21.52 11.37 0.95
C LEU A 127 -22.02 12.17 2.15
N GLU A 128 -21.31 13.21 2.55
CA GLU A 128 -21.70 14.06 3.66
C GLU A 128 -22.64 15.15 3.16
N ASN A 129 -23.87 15.16 3.71
CA ASN A 129 -24.91 16.14 3.41
C ASN A 129 -25.18 16.41 1.90
N TRP A 130 -24.88 15.43 1.03
CA TRP A 130 -24.87 15.62 -0.42
C TRP A 130 -26.27 15.86 -1.01
N ALA A 131 -27.29 15.15 -0.51
CA ALA A 131 -28.64 15.24 -1.04
C ALA A 131 -29.32 16.53 -0.59
N ASP A 132 -29.45 16.72 0.73
CA ASP A 132 -30.21 17.83 1.31
C ASP A 132 -29.43 19.15 1.27
N GLY A 133 -28.11 19.13 1.48
CA GLY A 133 -27.28 20.33 1.48
C GLY A 133 -26.88 20.85 0.09
N ILE A 134 -26.93 20.00 -0.94
CA ILE A 134 -26.42 20.36 -2.28
C ILE A 134 -27.43 19.98 -3.38
N VAL A 135 -27.65 18.69 -3.63
CA VAL A 135 -28.33 18.24 -4.85
C VAL A 135 -29.78 18.71 -4.93
N ARG A 136 -30.55 18.68 -3.83
CA ARG A 136 -31.94 19.15 -3.84
C ARG A 136 -32.04 20.65 -4.17
N HIS A 137 -31.11 21.45 -3.69
CA HIS A 137 -31.06 22.88 -3.99
C HIS A 137 -30.76 23.15 -5.47
N VAL A 138 -29.82 22.39 -6.04
CA VAL A 138 -29.48 22.50 -7.47
C VAL A 138 -30.65 22.03 -8.35
N VAL A 139 -31.20 20.84 -8.07
CA VAL A 139 -32.28 20.20 -8.86
C VAL A 139 -33.60 20.96 -8.79
N SER A 140 -33.85 21.73 -7.72
CA SER A 140 -35.03 22.60 -7.63
C SER A 140 -35.06 23.68 -8.70
N ASN A 141 -33.89 24.08 -9.20
CA ASN A 141 -33.75 25.08 -10.26
C ASN A 141 -33.43 24.44 -11.62
N GLU A 142 -32.55 23.43 -11.62
CA GLU A 142 -32.14 22.70 -12.82
C GLU A 142 -32.30 21.18 -12.65
N PRO A 143 -33.49 20.62 -12.97
CA PRO A 143 -33.79 19.21 -12.69
C PRO A 143 -32.83 18.22 -13.38
N LEU A 144 -32.30 18.57 -14.55
CA LEU A 144 -31.38 17.71 -15.33
C LEU A 144 -30.04 17.47 -14.61
N MET A 145 -29.63 18.37 -13.71
CA MET A 145 -28.38 18.23 -12.94
C MET A 145 -28.39 17.02 -12.00
N VAL A 146 -29.56 16.44 -11.71
CA VAL A 146 -29.66 15.20 -10.93
C VAL A 146 -28.85 14.08 -11.58
N VAL A 147 -28.87 13.98 -12.91
CA VAL A 147 -28.15 12.94 -13.66
C VAL A 147 -26.65 13.10 -13.48
N PHE A 148 -26.14 14.34 -13.57
CA PHE A 148 -24.73 14.64 -13.35
C PHE A 148 -24.28 14.19 -11.96
N PHE A 149 -25.00 14.58 -10.90
CA PHE A 149 -24.61 14.24 -9.54
C PHE A 149 -24.70 12.74 -9.24
N PHE A 150 -25.73 12.05 -9.74
CA PHE A 150 -25.81 10.59 -9.59
C PHE A 150 -24.66 9.88 -10.30
N VAL A 151 -24.35 10.26 -11.54
CA VAL A 151 -23.22 9.68 -12.28
C VAL A 151 -21.90 9.97 -11.58
N PHE A 152 -21.69 11.19 -11.09
CA PHE A 152 -20.52 11.58 -10.30
C PHE A 152 -20.37 10.72 -9.04
N ILE A 153 -21.44 10.58 -8.24
CA ILE A 153 -21.44 9.76 -7.02
C ILE A 153 -21.10 8.31 -7.36
N VAL A 154 -21.78 7.71 -8.35
CA VAL A 154 -21.51 6.33 -8.76
C VAL A 154 -20.04 6.15 -9.15
N ILE A 155 -19.52 6.98 -10.06
CA ILE A 155 -18.14 6.87 -10.54
C ILE A 155 -17.14 7.04 -9.38
N THR A 156 -17.32 8.05 -8.53
CA THR A 156 -16.39 8.35 -7.44
C THR A 156 -16.48 7.37 -6.28
N THR A 157 -17.67 6.89 -5.92
CA THR A 157 -17.85 5.86 -4.89
C THR A 157 -17.26 4.53 -5.34
N PHE A 158 -17.54 4.08 -6.57
CA PHE A 158 -16.88 2.89 -7.12
C PHE A 158 -15.37 3.10 -7.26
N GLY A 159 -14.92 4.29 -7.67
CA GLY A 159 -13.51 4.64 -7.74
C GLY A 159 -12.81 4.57 -6.37
N LEU A 160 -13.45 5.10 -5.32
CA LEU A 160 -12.95 5.05 -3.95
C LEU A 160 -12.94 3.62 -3.40
N LEU A 161 -14.00 2.84 -3.67
CA LEU A 161 -14.03 1.41 -3.31
C LEU A 161 -12.92 0.64 -4.01
N ASN A 162 -12.69 0.89 -5.31
CA ASN A 162 -11.61 0.26 -6.06
C ASN A 162 -10.23 0.68 -5.53
N LEU A 163 -10.08 1.91 -5.03
CA LEU A 163 -8.87 2.35 -4.34
C LEU A 163 -8.67 1.57 -3.03
N VAL A 164 -9.72 1.42 -2.21
CA VAL A 164 -9.67 0.64 -0.96
C VAL A 164 -9.34 -0.83 -1.22
N VAL A 165 -10.01 -1.46 -2.19
CA VAL A 165 -9.73 -2.84 -2.62
C VAL A 165 -8.29 -2.95 -3.12
N GLY A 166 -7.82 -1.97 -3.90
CA GLY A 166 -6.43 -1.91 -4.35
C GLY A 166 -5.44 -1.93 -3.20
N VAL A 167 -5.67 -1.15 -2.14
CA VAL A 167 -4.84 -1.16 -0.92
C VAL A 167 -4.86 -2.54 -0.25
N ILE A 168 -6.04 -3.11 -0.05
CA ILE A 168 -6.20 -4.40 0.66
C ILE A 168 -5.56 -5.54 -0.12
N VAL A 169 -5.77 -5.60 -1.44
CA VAL A 169 -5.21 -6.63 -2.31
C VAL A 169 -3.69 -6.54 -2.31
N GLU A 170 -3.15 -5.34 -2.43
CA GLU A 170 -1.71 -5.11 -2.44
C GLU A 170 -1.06 -5.50 -1.10
N ASP A 171 -1.68 -5.16 0.04
CA ASP A 171 -1.22 -5.60 1.36
C ASP A 171 -1.28 -7.13 1.52
N THR A 172 -2.35 -7.74 1.02
CA THR A 172 -2.53 -9.20 1.02
C THR A 172 -1.46 -9.89 0.17
N LEU A 173 -1.19 -9.37 -1.04
CA LEU A 173 -0.17 -9.91 -1.95
C LEU A 173 1.24 -9.72 -1.40
N ALA A 174 1.53 -8.57 -0.77
CA ALA A 174 2.80 -8.33 -0.10
C ALA A 174 3.02 -9.35 1.02
N THR A 175 2.00 -9.58 1.85
CA THR A 175 2.04 -10.58 2.92
C THR A 175 2.26 -11.99 2.37
N ALA A 176 1.54 -12.38 1.32
CA ALA A 176 1.70 -13.69 0.66
C ALA A 176 3.14 -13.89 0.16
N ARG A 177 3.71 -12.92 -0.56
CA ARG A 177 5.10 -12.97 -1.05
C ARG A 177 6.11 -13.18 0.07
N THR A 178 5.97 -12.47 1.19
CA THR A 178 6.88 -12.65 2.33
C THR A 178 6.78 -14.03 2.97
N ASN A 179 5.60 -14.65 2.95
CA ASN A 179 5.40 -16.00 3.48
C ASN A 179 5.99 -17.06 2.55
N ASP A 180 5.81 -16.91 1.24
CA ASP A 180 6.40 -17.82 0.24
C ASP A 180 7.93 -17.81 0.30
N ASP A 181 8.54 -16.63 0.42
CA ASP A 181 10.00 -16.51 0.58
C ASP A 181 10.50 -17.16 1.87
N LYS A 182 9.74 -17.06 2.98
CA LYS A 182 10.08 -17.74 4.24
C LYS A 182 9.99 -19.26 4.10
N ILE A 183 8.97 -19.78 3.41
CA ILE A 183 8.80 -21.21 3.17
C ILE A 183 9.94 -21.72 2.29
N ARG A 184 10.26 -21.01 1.20
CA ARG A 184 11.34 -21.40 0.28
C ARG A 184 12.69 -21.45 0.98
N ARG A 185 13.01 -20.43 1.79
CA ARG A 185 14.24 -20.41 2.61
C ARG A 185 14.29 -21.53 3.65
N LYS A 186 13.15 -21.92 4.24
CA LYS A 186 13.09 -23.09 5.14
C LYS A 186 13.40 -24.38 4.38
N GLN A 187 12.77 -24.60 3.23
CA GLN A 187 13.01 -25.78 2.40
C GLN A 187 14.46 -25.87 1.90
N GLU A 188 15.06 -24.74 1.49
CA GLU A 188 16.47 -24.70 1.09
C GLU A 188 17.41 -25.05 2.26
N LYS A 189 17.15 -24.52 3.46
CA LYS A 189 17.91 -24.87 4.67
C LYS A 189 17.78 -26.35 5.04
N GLU A 190 16.58 -26.91 4.90
CA GLU A 190 16.32 -28.30 5.20
C GLU A 190 17.01 -29.24 4.20
N ARG A 191 16.93 -28.93 2.90
CA ARG A 191 17.70 -29.64 1.86
C ARG A 191 19.19 -29.57 2.11
N ALA A 192 19.73 -28.41 2.48
CA ALA A 192 21.14 -28.25 2.81
C ALA A 192 21.56 -29.09 4.03
N ARG A 193 20.70 -29.19 5.06
CA ARG A 193 20.93 -30.08 6.22
C ARG A 193 20.94 -31.55 5.82
N VAL A 194 19.98 -31.99 5.01
CA VAL A 194 19.92 -33.38 4.54
C VAL A 194 21.17 -33.73 3.73
N LEU A 195 21.59 -32.86 2.80
CA LEU A 195 22.82 -33.08 2.03
C LEU A 195 24.08 -33.11 2.90
N ALA A 196 24.14 -32.26 3.94
CA ALA A 196 25.24 -32.28 4.89
C ALA A 196 25.30 -33.60 5.67
N HIS A 197 24.16 -34.09 6.18
CA HIS A 197 24.08 -35.38 6.85
C HIS A 197 24.48 -36.54 5.93
N LEU A 198 23.98 -36.56 4.68
CA LEU A 198 24.37 -37.57 3.70
C LEU A 198 25.88 -37.56 3.46
N ARG A 199 26.48 -36.39 3.24
CA ARG A 199 27.93 -36.24 3.08
C ARG A 199 28.70 -36.78 4.29
N ASP A 200 28.22 -36.53 5.50
CA ASP A 200 28.90 -36.98 6.72
C ASP A 200 28.79 -38.51 6.89
N ILE A 201 27.65 -39.13 6.55
CA ILE A 201 27.50 -40.60 6.50
C ILE A 201 28.47 -41.20 5.47
N PHE A 202 28.57 -40.62 4.27
CA PHE A 202 29.50 -41.08 3.23
C PHE A 202 30.96 -41.03 3.70
N LYS A 203 31.37 -39.95 4.37
CA LYS A 203 32.72 -39.85 4.96
C LYS A 203 32.98 -40.88 6.04
N MET A 204 31.96 -41.28 6.80
CA MET A 204 32.10 -42.33 7.82
C MET A 204 32.23 -43.71 7.18
N ALA A 205 31.44 -44.02 6.16
CA ALA A 205 31.53 -45.29 5.43
C ALA A 205 32.93 -45.50 4.80
N ASP A 206 33.54 -44.43 4.30
CA ASP A 206 34.89 -44.46 3.72
C ASP A 206 36.00 -44.68 4.77
N GLN A 207 35.75 -44.31 6.03
CA GLN A 207 36.69 -44.51 7.15
C GLN A 207 36.53 -45.87 7.85
N VAL A 208 35.45 -46.61 7.58
CA VAL A 208 35.32 -48.00 8.03
C VAL A 208 36.25 -48.85 7.17
N ASN A 209 37.47 -48.96 7.69
CA ASN A 209 38.57 -49.78 7.22
C ASN A 209 38.19 -51.27 7.31
N THR A 210 37.25 -51.71 6.47
CA THR A 210 36.94 -53.13 6.30
C THR A 210 38.11 -53.77 5.56
N PRO A 211 38.75 -54.82 6.11
CA PRO A 211 39.74 -55.59 5.36
C PRO A 211 39.06 -56.18 4.11
N PRO A 212 39.82 -56.45 3.02
CA PRO A 212 39.27 -56.58 1.69
C PRO A 212 38.49 -57.90 1.55
N ILE A 213 37.21 -57.90 1.96
CA ILE A 213 36.21 -58.72 1.32
C ILE A 213 35.76 -57.90 0.13
N SER A 214 36.30 -58.26 -1.02
CA SER A 214 36.03 -57.68 -2.32
C SER A 214 34.54 -57.73 -2.65
N VAL A 215 33.77 -56.74 -2.20
CA VAL A 215 32.59 -56.30 -2.93
C VAL A 215 33.05 -55.07 -3.71
N ARG A 216 33.56 -55.33 -4.91
CA ARG A 216 33.86 -54.29 -5.89
C ARG A 216 32.55 -53.57 -6.21
N TYR A 217 32.27 -52.45 -5.56
CA TYR A 217 31.46 -51.43 -6.18
C TYR A 217 32.35 -50.80 -7.23
N HIS A 218 32.20 -51.28 -8.46
CA HIS A 218 32.84 -50.69 -9.61
C HIS A 218 32.09 -49.40 -9.87
N SER A 219 32.59 -48.27 -9.33
CA SER A 219 32.27 -46.98 -9.92
C SER A 219 32.77 -47.07 -11.36
N GLN A 220 31.84 -47.24 -12.28
CA GLN A 220 32.17 -47.46 -13.70
C GLN A 220 32.72 -46.18 -14.35
N ASP A 221 32.80 -45.12 -13.56
CA ASP A 221 33.22 -43.78 -13.86
C ASP A 221 34.11 -43.29 -12.71
N GLU A 222 35.39 -43.03 -13.01
CA GLU A 222 36.39 -42.40 -12.11
C GLU A 222 36.06 -40.91 -11.82
N SER A 223 34.77 -40.58 -11.76
CA SER A 223 34.25 -39.20 -11.69
C SER A 223 34.27 -38.64 -10.27
N GLY A 224 34.45 -39.49 -9.26
CA GLY A 224 34.29 -39.11 -7.85
C GLY A 224 32.84 -38.73 -7.49
N SER A 225 31.86 -39.02 -8.37
CA SER A 225 30.43 -38.80 -8.15
C SER A 225 29.69 -40.13 -8.19
N LEU A 226 28.77 -40.33 -7.24
CA LEU A 226 28.02 -41.58 -7.10
C LEU A 226 26.78 -41.57 -8.01
N THR A 227 26.52 -42.68 -8.69
CA THR A 227 25.29 -42.84 -9.50
C THR A 227 24.08 -43.18 -8.61
N VAL A 228 22.86 -42.88 -9.09
CA VAL A 228 21.60 -43.13 -8.35
C VAL A 228 21.42 -44.61 -8.02
N GLU A 229 21.94 -45.47 -8.89
CA GLU A 229 21.91 -46.92 -8.80
C GLU A 229 22.84 -47.44 -7.69
N GLU A 230 24.07 -46.92 -7.60
CA GLU A 230 24.99 -47.22 -6.49
C GLU A 230 24.43 -46.76 -5.15
N PHE A 231 23.80 -45.58 -5.11
CA PHE A 231 23.15 -45.07 -3.90
C PHE A 231 22.02 -45.99 -3.43
N ARG A 232 21.15 -46.43 -4.35
CA ARG A 232 20.07 -47.39 -4.02
C ARG A 232 20.60 -48.72 -3.51
N GLN A 233 21.76 -49.15 -4.00
CA GLN A 233 22.37 -50.42 -3.61
C GLN A 233 23.00 -50.33 -2.22
N ALA A 234 23.63 -49.20 -1.89
CA ALA A 234 24.17 -48.91 -0.56
C ALA A 234 23.07 -48.84 0.52
N ILE A 235 21.91 -48.23 0.23
CA ILE A 235 20.78 -48.16 1.18
C ILE A 235 20.14 -49.53 1.43
N ARG A 236 20.33 -50.53 0.55
CA ARG A 236 19.86 -51.90 0.78
C ARG A 236 20.84 -52.75 1.58
N ASN A 237 22.05 -52.26 1.87
CA ASN A 237 23.03 -53.02 2.62
C ASN A 237 22.74 -52.94 4.14
N PRO A 238 22.42 -54.06 4.81
CA PRO A 238 22.07 -54.08 6.24
C PRO A 238 23.16 -53.50 7.15
N GLU A 239 24.44 -53.60 6.79
CA GLU A 239 25.56 -53.07 7.58
C GLU A 239 25.63 -51.54 7.57
N VAL A 240 25.24 -50.91 6.46
CA VAL A 240 25.20 -49.45 6.32
C VAL A 240 24.01 -48.86 7.09
N ILE A 241 22.88 -49.58 7.11
CA ILE A 241 21.70 -49.18 7.88
C ILE A 241 21.97 -49.30 9.39
N ASN A 242 22.51 -50.44 9.84
CA ASN A 242 22.76 -50.68 11.27
C ASN A 242 23.81 -49.72 11.86
N SER A 243 24.85 -49.37 11.10
CA SER A 243 25.89 -48.43 11.56
C SER A 243 25.40 -46.98 11.66
N ALA A 244 24.32 -46.63 10.94
CA ALA A 244 23.64 -45.35 11.08
C ALA A 244 22.69 -45.32 12.29
N ASP A 245 22.03 -46.44 12.60
CA ASP A 245 21.06 -46.56 13.70
C ASP A 245 21.73 -46.63 15.08
N GLU A 246 22.94 -47.18 15.20
CA GLU A 246 23.68 -47.26 16.48
C GLU A 246 24.22 -45.90 17.01
N ARG A 247 24.08 -44.81 16.26
CA ARG A 247 24.63 -43.49 16.63
C ARG A 247 23.58 -42.37 16.82
N PHE A 248 22.29 -42.71 16.76
CA PHE A 248 21.16 -41.83 17.12
C PHE A 248 20.39 -42.39 18.31
#